data_AF-A0A962LEX2-F1
#
_entry.id   AF-A0A962LEX2-F1
#
_cell.length_a   1.000
_cell.length_b   1.000
_cell.length_c   1.000
_cell.angle_alpha   90.00
_cell.angle_beta   90.00
_cell.angle_gamma   90.00
#
_symmetry.space_group_name_H-M   'P 1'
#
loop_
_entity.id
_entity.type
_entity.pdbx_description
1 polymer ?
#
loop_
_entity_poly.entity_id
_entity_poly.type
_entity_poly.pdbx_seq_one_letter_code
_entity_poly.pdbx_strand_id
1 'polypeptide(L)'
;MSRAQRILVLSGVLLLAITMAFGVGYAIFDEHQTLVGMGEQMAGGFMAAADGDMAAAFVAFDNFGAMGAEYSLEIHSHGHWGMLALILIILGLLIERTGLSEARAVALAWLLALSAILFPLGVILQIGPAATLGKALAVPASAGMVLGLLIAAWCLAKNRT
;
A
#
# COMPACT_ATOMS: atom_id res chain seq x y z
N MET A 1 -3.93 1.29 -28.80
CA MET A 1 -3.47 0.81 -27.49
C MET A 1 -3.31 -0.69 -27.55
N SER A 2 -2.11 -1.21 -27.29
CA SER A 2 -1.90 -2.65 -27.03
C SER A 2 -2.74 -3.15 -25.85
N ARG A 3 -2.95 -4.47 -25.74
CA ARG A 3 -3.73 -5.03 -24.62
C ARG A 3 -3.01 -4.78 -23.29
N ALA A 4 -1.69 -4.91 -23.29
CA ALA A 4 -0.85 -4.63 -22.12
C ALA A 4 -0.99 -3.19 -21.65
N GLN A 5 -0.94 -2.21 -22.56
CA GLN A 5 -1.17 -0.79 -22.24
C GLN A 5 -2.55 -0.59 -21.62
N ARG A 6 -3.60 -1.19 -22.20
CA ARG A 6 -4.97 -1.08 -21.67
C ARG A 6 -5.08 -1.66 -20.27
N ILE A 7 -4.48 -2.82 -19.99
CA ILE A 7 -4.47 -3.43 -18.64
C ILE A 7 -3.82 -2.49 -17.64
N LEU A 8 -2.61 -1.99 -17.95
CA LEU A 8 -1.84 -1.13 -17.04
C LEU A 8 -2.53 0.21 -16.76
N VAL A 9 -2.98 0.90 -17.81
CA VAL A 9 -3.63 2.22 -17.65
C VAL A 9 -4.98 2.08 -16.96
N LEU A 10 -5.82 1.12 -17.36
CA LEU A 10 -7.14 0.97 -16.73
C LEU A 10 -7.03 0.48 -15.29
N SER A 11 -6.14 -0.47 -15.00
CA SER A 11 -5.93 -0.92 -13.61
C SER A 11 -5.35 0.19 -12.75
N GLY A 12 -4.40 0.98 -13.26
CA GLY A 12 -3.86 2.14 -12.56
C GLY A 12 -4.93 3.23 -12.30
N VAL A 13 -5.75 3.58 -13.29
CA VAL A 13 -6.84 4.57 -13.11
C VAL A 13 -7.89 4.06 -12.12
N LEU A 14 -8.30 2.80 -12.23
CA LEU A 14 -9.27 2.21 -11.30
C LEU A 14 -8.70 2.15 -9.89
N LEU A 15 -7.45 1.72 -9.74
CA LEU A 15 -6.77 1.65 -8.45
C LEU A 15 -6.62 3.03 -7.82
N LEU A 16 -6.31 4.06 -8.62
CA LEU A 16 -6.26 5.45 -8.15
C LEU A 16 -7.63 5.91 -7.65
N ALA A 17 -8.71 5.64 -8.38
CA ALA A 17 -10.06 5.98 -7.96
C ALA A 17 -10.45 5.27 -6.66
N ILE A 18 -10.15 3.98 -6.53
CA ILE A 18 -10.33 3.21 -5.29
C ILE A 18 -9.51 3.82 -4.14
N THR A 19 -8.26 4.17 -4.41
CA THR A 19 -7.37 4.80 -3.40
C THR A 19 -7.96 6.10 -2.89
N MET A 20 -8.46 6.96 -3.79
CA MET A 20 -9.07 8.24 -3.40
C MET A 20 -10.36 8.01 -2.60
N ALA A 21 -11.23 7.09 -3.02
CA ALA A 21 -12.43 6.75 -2.29
C ALA A 21 -12.13 6.20 -0.89
N PHE A 22 -11.16 5.28 -0.79
CA PHE A 22 -10.67 4.76 0.49
C PHE A 22 -10.11 5.88 1.36
N GLY A 23 -9.23 6.73 0.83
CA GLY A 23 -8.60 7.82 1.58
C GLY A 23 -9.61 8.83 2.11
N VAL A 24 -10.64 9.17 1.34
CA VAL A 24 -11.72 10.06 1.83
C VAL A 24 -12.51 9.40 2.94
N GLY A 25 -12.89 8.13 2.78
CA GLY A 25 -13.59 7.39 3.83
C GLY A 25 -12.75 7.28 5.10
N TYR A 26 -11.49 6.90 4.94
CA TYR A 26 -10.51 6.79 6.01
C TYR A 26 -10.32 8.11 6.77
N ALA A 27 -10.10 9.22 6.05
CA ALA A 27 -9.90 10.54 6.65
C ALA A 27 -11.10 11.01 7.48
N ILE A 28 -12.33 10.71 7.04
CA ILE A 28 -13.56 11.19 7.69
C ILE A 28 -13.92 10.31 8.90
N PHE A 29 -13.77 9.00 8.77
CA PHE A 29 -14.35 8.06 9.73
C PHE A 29 -13.33 7.41 10.67
N ASP A 30 -12.05 7.42 10.34
CA ASP A 30 -11.05 6.67 11.11
C ASP A 30 -9.83 7.53 11.49
N GLU A 31 -9.15 8.13 10.51
CA GLU A 31 -7.85 8.79 10.71
C GLU A 31 -7.89 9.85 11.83
N HIS A 32 -8.91 10.70 11.84
CA HIS A 32 -9.03 11.76 12.82
C HIS A 32 -9.25 11.21 14.23
N GLN A 33 -10.09 10.20 14.36
CA GLN A 33 -10.46 9.53 15.60
C GLN A 33 -9.25 8.77 16.17
N THR A 34 -8.54 8.05 15.31
CA THR A 34 -7.31 7.32 15.65
C THR A 34 -6.23 8.28 16.13
N LEU A 35 -6.00 9.40 15.42
CA LEU A 35 -5.03 10.42 15.84
C LEU A 35 -5.40 11.11 17.15
N VAL A 36 -6.69 11.41 17.36
CA VAL A 36 -7.18 11.97 18.64
C VAL A 36 -6.92 10.98 19.77
N GLY A 37 -7.33 9.72 19.61
CA GLY A 37 -7.14 8.69 20.64
C GLY A 37 -5.65 8.44 20.94
N MET A 38 -4.78 8.45 19.94
CA MET A 38 -3.32 8.42 20.15
C MET A 38 -2.86 9.61 21.01
N GLY A 39 -3.33 10.83 20.71
CA GLY A 39 -3.03 12.01 21.52
C GLY A 39 -3.50 11.88 22.97
N GLU A 40 -4.71 11.34 23.18
CA GLU A 40 -5.28 11.09 24.51
C GLU A 40 -4.48 10.05 25.30
N GLN A 41 -4.10 8.92 24.69
CA GLN A 41 -3.29 7.89 25.35
C GLN A 41 -1.90 8.45 25.73
N MET A 42 -1.27 9.21 24.84
CA MET A 42 0.03 9.83 25.12
C MET A 42 -0.05 10.83 26.27
N ALA A 43 -1.03 11.74 26.25
CA ALA A 43 -1.23 12.72 27.31
C ALA A 43 -1.57 12.04 28.64
N GLY A 44 -2.47 11.06 28.62
CA GLY A 44 -2.84 10.24 29.78
C GLY A 44 -1.65 9.54 30.41
N GLY A 45 -0.78 8.95 29.60
CA GLY A 45 0.43 8.28 30.09
C GLY A 45 1.38 9.23 30.83
N PHE A 46 1.59 10.44 30.30
CA PHE A 46 2.41 11.45 30.98
C PHE A 46 1.77 11.97 32.27
N MET A 47 0.45 12.18 32.30
CA MET A 47 -0.25 12.60 33.52
C MET A 47 -0.16 11.52 34.61
N ALA A 48 -0.42 10.26 34.26
CA ALA A 48 -0.30 9.14 35.20
C ALA A 48 1.13 9.00 35.76
N ALA A 49 2.14 9.16 34.91
CA ALA A 49 3.53 9.15 35.34
C ALA A 49 3.86 10.31 36.30
N ALA A 50 3.32 11.51 36.05
CA ALA A 50 3.48 12.66 36.92
C ALA A 50 2.82 12.46 38.29
N ASP A 51 1.69 11.75 38.34
CA ASP A 51 0.98 11.37 39.57
C ASP A 51 1.63 10.18 40.30
N GLY A 52 2.71 9.60 39.74
CA GLY A 52 3.42 8.45 40.30
C GLY A 52 2.76 7.10 40.03
N ASP A 53 1.67 7.07 39.25
CA ASP A 53 1.02 5.84 38.81
C ASP A 53 1.67 5.31 37.53
N MET A 54 2.82 4.67 37.71
CA MET A 54 3.57 4.09 36.60
C MET A 54 2.84 2.92 35.92
N ALA A 55 1.94 2.23 36.62
CA ALA A 55 1.17 1.13 36.04
C ALA A 55 0.16 1.67 35.01
N ALA A 56 -0.58 2.71 35.37
CA ALA A 56 -1.49 3.40 34.44
C ALA A 56 -0.72 4.05 33.28
N ALA A 57 0.47 4.62 33.55
CA ALA A 57 1.31 5.21 32.52
C ALA A 57 1.72 4.19 31.44
N PHE A 58 2.20 3.01 31.84
CA PHE A 58 2.60 1.98 30.89
C PHE A 58 1.42 1.46 30.07
N VAL A 59 0.26 1.24 30.69
CA VAL A 59 -0.95 0.84 29.95
C VAL A 59 -1.31 1.88 28.88
N ALA A 60 -1.24 3.17 29.20
CA ALA A 60 -1.52 4.23 28.24
C ALA A 60 -0.50 4.25 27.09
N PHE A 61 0.80 4.08 27.40
CA PHE A 61 1.83 4.01 26.35
C PHE A 61 1.74 2.77 25.47
N ASP A 62 1.37 1.61 26.03
CA ASP A 62 1.13 0.40 25.26
C ASP A 62 -0.06 0.59 24.32
N ASN A 63 -1.14 1.22 24.78
CA ASN A 63 -2.29 1.56 23.94
C ASN A 63 -1.91 2.55 22.83
N PHE A 64 -1.13 3.59 23.15
CA PHE A 64 -0.60 4.51 22.14
C PHE A 64 0.22 3.76 21.08
N GLY A 65 1.10 2.86 21.50
CA GLY A 65 1.92 2.04 20.59
C GLY A 65 1.07 1.13 19.71
N ALA A 66 0.04 0.50 20.26
CA ALA A 66 -0.88 -0.36 19.51
C ALA A 66 -1.65 0.44 18.44
N MET A 67 -2.23 1.60 18.81
CA MET A 67 -2.92 2.48 17.86
C MET A 67 -1.97 3.00 16.77
N GLY A 68 -0.75 3.40 17.14
CA GLY A 68 0.25 3.88 16.18
C GLY A 68 0.70 2.80 15.19
N ALA A 69 0.75 1.53 15.61
CA ALA A 69 1.08 0.42 14.74
C ALA A 69 -0.03 0.16 13.71
N GLU A 70 -1.30 0.19 14.13
CA GLU A 70 -2.47 0.08 13.26
C GLU A 70 -2.53 1.23 12.25
N TYR A 71 -2.50 2.46 12.74
CA TYR A 71 -2.45 3.69 11.94
C TYR A 71 -1.35 3.64 10.86
N SER A 72 -0.16 3.17 11.23
CA SER A 72 0.95 3.04 10.29
C SER A 72 0.64 2.06 9.16
N LEU A 73 0.00 0.92 9.44
CA LEU A 73 -0.37 -0.05 8.40
C LEU A 73 -1.40 0.53 7.42
N GLU A 74 -2.34 1.32 7.92
CA GLU A 74 -3.38 1.96 7.10
C GLU A 74 -2.79 3.01 6.15
N ILE A 75 -1.97 3.93 6.68
CA ILE A 75 -1.31 4.95 5.85
C ILE A 75 -0.40 4.31 4.82
N HIS A 76 0.43 3.34 5.24
CA HIS A 76 1.33 2.68 4.29
C HIS A 76 0.51 2.02 3.18
N SER A 77 -0.62 1.40 3.50
CA SER A 77 -1.44 0.74 2.49
C SER A 77 -2.08 1.72 1.52
N HIS A 78 -2.70 2.78 2.05
CA HIS A 78 -3.29 3.85 1.24
C HIS A 78 -2.24 4.51 0.33
N GLY A 79 -1.09 4.89 0.90
CA GLY A 79 0.00 5.54 0.17
C GLY A 79 0.59 4.66 -0.94
N HIS A 80 0.80 3.37 -0.67
CA HIS A 80 1.30 2.45 -1.69
C HIS A 80 0.30 2.22 -2.82
N TRP A 81 -1.01 2.08 -2.56
CA TRP A 81 -1.98 1.98 -3.65
C TRP A 81 -1.92 3.19 -4.59
N GLY A 82 -1.82 4.41 -4.04
CA GLY A 82 -1.72 5.64 -4.84
C GLY A 82 -0.46 5.71 -5.70
N MET A 83 0.71 5.44 -5.09
CA MET A 83 1.99 5.45 -5.81
C MET A 83 2.07 4.35 -6.88
N LEU A 84 1.63 3.14 -6.55
CA LEU A 84 1.66 2.02 -7.49
C LEU A 84 0.68 2.24 -8.64
N ALA A 85 -0.50 2.82 -8.38
CA ALA A 85 -1.44 3.23 -9.43
C ALA A 85 -0.79 4.17 -10.46
N LEU A 86 -0.05 5.18 -9.99
CA LEU A 86 0.69 6.10 -10.87
C LEU A 86 1.76 5.36 -11.68
N ILE A 87 2.51 4.46 -11.05
CA ILE A 87 3.52 3.63 -11.72
C ILE A 87 2.88 2.78 -12.83
N LEU A 88 1.72 2.15 -12.58
CA LEU A 88 1.00 1.38 -13.60
C LEU A 88 0.60 2.25 -14.80
N ILE A 89 0.08 3.46 -14.55
CA ILE A 89 -0.29 4.39 -15.62
C ILE A 89 0.95 4.75 -16.46
N ILE A 90 2.04 5.16 -15.81
CA ILE A 90 3.29 5.54 -16.48
C ILE A 90 3.86 4.37 -17.29
N LEU A 91 3.95 3.17 -16.70
CA LEU A 91 4.43 1.99 -17.40
C LEU A 91 3.51 1.58 -18.55
N GLY A 92 2.19 1.75 -18.40
CA GLY A 92 1.24 1.56 -19.48
C GLY A 92 1.56 2.42 -20.69
N LEU A 93 1.92 3.69 -20.48
CA LEU A 93 2.33 4.60 -21.55
C LEU A 93 3.69 4.24 -22.18
N LEU A 94 4.55 3.54 -21.43
CA LEU A 94 5.90 3.15 -21.87
C LEU A 94 5.98 1.70 -22.38
N ILE A 95 4.95 0.87 -22.20
CA ILE A 95 5.02 -0.58 -22.40
C ILE A 95 5.40 -0.96 -23.83
N GLU A 96 4.97 -0.19 -24.83
CA GLU A 96 5.28 -0.45 -26.23
C GLU A 96 6.77 -0.21 -26.54
N ARG A 97 7.48 0.58 -25.72
CA ARG A 97 8.93 0.80 -25.83
C ARG A 97 9.76 -0.35 -25.26
N THR A 98 9.15 -1.30 -24.55
CA THR A 98 9.85 -2.45 -23.96
C THR A 98 10.23 -3.52 -24.98
N GLY A 99 9.68 -3.48 -26.21
CA GLY A 99 9.96 -4.44 -27.29
C GLY A 99 9.66 -5.90 -26.91
N LEU A 100 8.87 -6.09 -25.87
CA LEU A 100 8.32 -7.39 -25.51
C LEU A 100 7.31 -7.81 -26.58
N SER A 101 7.22 -9.12 -26.83
CA SER A 101 6.08 -9.65 -27.58
C SER A 101 4.77 -9.38 -26.83
N GLU A 102 3.66 -9.26 -27.55
CA GLU A 102 2.35 -8.95 -26.96
C GLU A 102 2.00 -9.89 -25.79
N ALA A 103 2.24 -11.19 -25.93
CA ALA A 103 1.99 -12.18 -24.88
C ALA A 103 2.81 -11.90 -23.60
N ARG A 104 4.09 -11.54 -23.73
CA ARG A 104 4.96 -11.23 -22.58
C ARG A 104 4.61 -9.89 -21.95
N ALA A 105 4.27 -8.89 -22.76
CA ALA A 105 3.82 -7.60 -22.29
C ALA A 105 2.51 -7.72 -21.49
N VAL A 106 1.56 -8.54 -21.95
CA VAL A 106 0.30 -8.82 -21.24
C VAL A 106 0.55 -9.57 -19.93
N ALA A 107 1.45 -10.57 -19.92
CA ALA A 107 1.81 -11.27 -18.69
C ALA A 107 2.44 -10.33 -17.66
N LEU A 108 3.36 -9.47 -18.08
CA LEU A 108 3.98 -8.45 -17.24
C LEU A 108 2.94 -7.45 -16.71
N ALA A 109 2.03 -7.01 -17.57
CA ALA A 109 0.95 -6.09 -17.19
C ALA A 109 0.06 -6.68 -16.08
N TRP A 110 -0.32 -7.95 -16.19
CA TRP A 110 -1.10 -8.63 -15.16
C TRP A 110 -0.31 -8.86 -13.87
N LEU A 111 0.97 -9.24 -13.96
CA LEU A 111 1.84 -9.38 -12.80
C LEU A 111 1.89 -8.07 -12.02
N LEU A 112 2.14 -6.95 -12.70
CA LEU A 112 2.22 -5.62 -12.08
C LEU A 112 0.87 -5.18 -11.51
N ALA A 113 -0.23 -5.34 -12.26
CA ALA A 113 -1.55 -4.94 -11.81
C ALA A 113 -2.02 -5.72 -10.57
N LEU A 114 -1.87 -7.06 -10.58
CA LEU A 114 -2.23 -7.89 -9.43
C LEU A 114 -1.34 -7.58 -8.22
N SER A 115 -0.03 -7.40 -8.45
CA SER A 115 0.90 -7.06 -7.37
C SER A 115 0.57 -5.70 -6.75
N ALA A 116 0.21 -4.70 -7.55
CA ALA A 116 -0.17 -3.37 -7.08
C ALA A 116 -1.42 -3.38 -6.19
N ILE A 117 -2.37 -4.27 -6.49
CA ILE A 117 -3.61 -4.41 -5.72
C ILE A 117 -3.36 -5.23 -4.46
N LEU A 118 -2.75 -6.41 -4.61
CA LEU A 118 -2.63 -7.41 -3.56
C LEU A 118 -1.64 -7.04 -2.47
N PHE A 119 -0.58 -6.28 -2.80
CA PHE A 119 0.41 -5.91 -1.80
C PHE A 119 -0.20 -5.01 -0.71
N PRO A 120 -0.79 -3.84 -1.02
CA PRO A 120 -1.35 -2.99 0.03
C PRO A 120 -2.61 -3.59 0.67
N LEU A 121 -3.39 -4.39 -0.08
CA LEU A 121 -4.47 -5.19 0.50
C LEU A 121 -3.95 -6.16 1.57
N GLY A 122 -2.84 -6.85 1.28
CA GLY A 122 -2.21 -7.76 2.24
C GLY A 122 -1.64 -7.04 3.46
N VAL A 123 -1.25 -5.76 3.33
CA VAL A 123 -0.84 -4.93 4.47
C VAL A 123 -2.05 -4.56 5.33
N ILE A 124 -3.18 -4.12 4.76
CA ILE A 124 -4.41 -3.85 5.52
C ILE A 124 -4.93 -5.09 6.24
N LEU A 125 -4.90 -6.27 5.59
CA LEU A 125 -5.36 -7.52 6.21
C LEU A 125 -4.53 -7.95 7.43
N GLN A 126 -3.40 -7.30 7.70
CA GLN A 126 -2.63 -7.47 8.94
C GLN A 126 -3.25 -6.79 10.15
N ILE A 127 -4.21 -5.90 9.91
CA ILE A 127 -5.06 -5.30 10.93
C ILE A 127 -6.17 -6.32 11.25
N GLY A 128 -5.99 -7.06 12.34
CA GLY A 128 -6.99 -8.00 12.86
C GLY A 128 -6.74 -9.49 12.55
N PRO A 129 -7.79 -10.33 12.57
CA PRO A 129 -7.65 -11.79 12.65
C PRO A 129 -7.08 -12.43 11.38
N ALA A 130 -7.09 -11.71 10.26
CA ALA A 130 -6.58 -12.19 8.98
C ALA A 130 -5.06 -11.98 8.80
N ALA A 131 -4.32 -11.62 9.86
CA ALA A 131 -2.94 -11.16 9.69
C ALA A 131 -1.98 -12.16 9.04
N THR A 132 -2.16 -13.45 9.30
CA THR A 132 -1.38 -14.50 8.62
C THR A 132 -1.65 -14.53 7.11
N LEU A 133 -2.92 -14.39 6.70
CA LEU A 133 -3.30 -14.30 5.30
C LEU A 133 -2.77 -12.99 4.67
N GLY A 134 -2.85 -11.88 5.41
CA GLY A 134 -2.29 -10.60 4.98
C GLY A 134 -0.81 -10.70 4.63
N LYS A 135 0.00 -11.32 5.51
CA LYS A 135 1.42 -11.58 5.23
C LYS A 135 1.63 -12.49 4.02
N ALA A 136 0.84 -13.57 3.93
CA ALA A 136 0.92 -14.52 2.82
C ALA A 136 0.57 -13.88 1.45
N LEU A 137 -0.22 -12.79 1.44
CA LEU A 137 -0.50 -12.00 0.24
C LEU A 137 0.56 -10.93 -0.02
N ALA A 138 0.92 -10.15 1.01
CA ALA A 138 1.80 -9.00 0.86
C ALA A 138 3.21 -9.38 0.40
N VAL A 139 3.79 -10.46 0.93
CA VAL A 139 5.14 -10.90 0.58
C VAL A 139 5.29 -11.28 -0.90
N PRO A 140 4.51 -12.23 -1.46
CA PRO A 140 4.64 -12.57 -2.87
C PRO A 140 4.19 -11.43 -3.79
N ALA A 141 3.20 -10.63 -3.40
CA ALA A 141 2.76 -9.48 -4.21
C ALA A 141 3.85 -8.40 -4.29
N SER A 142 4.50 -8.06 -3.17
CA SER A 142 5.63 -7.11 -3.19
C SER A 142 6.81 -7.62 -4.02
N ALA A 143 7.16 -8.91 -3.88
CA ALA A 143 8.18 -9.53 -4.73
C ALA A 143 7.80 -9.50 -6.22
N GLY A 144 6.54 -9.78 -6.54
CA GLY A 144 5.99 -9.70 -7.90
C GLY A 144 6.08 -8.29 -8.49
N MET A 145 5.77 -7.26 -7.68
CA MET A 145 5.93 -5.86 -8.07
C MET A 145 7.39 -5.55 -8.38
N VAL A 146 8.30 -5.85 -7.46
CA VAL A 146 9.74 -5.58 -7.63
C VAL A 146 10.28 -6.28 -8.89
N LEU A 147 9.99 -7.57 -9.06
CA LEU A 147 10.40 -8.33 -10.24
C LEU A 147 9.84 -7.73 -11.54
N GLY A 148 8.55 -7.36 -11.55
CA GLY A 148 7.92 -6.74 -12.70
C GLY A 148 8.57 -5.40 -13.07
N LEU A 149 8.90 -4.57 -12.08
CA LEU A 149 9.58 -3.29 -12.31
C LEU A 149 11.01 -3.49 -12.84
N LEU A 150 11.74 -4.47 -12.30
CA LEU A 150 13.09 -4.79 -12.78
C LEU A 150 13.06 -5.29 -14.24
N ILE A 151 12.10 -6.15 -14.60
CA ILE A 151 11.91 -6.62 -15.98
C ILE A 151 11.58 -5.43 -16.90
N ALA A 152 10.64 -4.58 -16.50
CA ALA A 152 10.26 -3.40 -17.29
C ALA A 152 11.44 -2.47 -17.51
N ALA A 153 12.18 -2.14 -16.45
CA ALA A 153 13.36 -1.29 -16.50
C ALA A 153 14.45 -1.87 -17.40
N TRP A 154 14.75 -3.15 -17.26
CA TRP A 154 15.73 -3.85 -18.11
C TRP A 154 15.34 -3.80 -19.59
N CYS A 155 14.08 -4.11 -19.92
CA CYS A 155 13.60 -4.07 -21.29
C CYS A 155 13.63 -2.67 -21.89
N LEU A 156 13.27 -1.65 -21.11
CA LEU A 156 13.37 -0.25 -21.54
C LEU A 156 14.82 0.19 -21.76
N ALA A 157 15.75 -0.24 -20.91
CA ALA A 157 17.17 0.07 -21.06
C ALA A 157 17.75 -0.60 -22.33
N LYS A 158 17.44 -1.88 -22.55
CA LYS A 158 17.93 -2.66 -23.68
C LYS A 158 17.47 -2.12 -25.04
N ASN A 159 16.28 -1.56 -25.13
CA ASN A 159 15.75 -1.06 -26.41
C ASN A 159 16.06 0.41 -26.70
N ARG A 160 16.81 1.08 -25.83
CA ARG A 160 17.34 2.42 -26.09
C ARG A 160 18.69 2.39 -26.81
N THR A 161 19.37 1.24 -26.82
CA THR A 161 20.58 0.96 -27.61
C THR A 161 20.22 0.31 -28.93
#